data_AF-A0A2V7V3T9-F1
#
_entry.id   AF-A0A2V7V3T9-F1
#
_cell.length_a   1.000
_cell.length_b   1.000
_cell.length_c   1.000
_cell.angle_alpha   90.00
_cell.angle_beta   90.00
_cell.angle_gamma   90.00
#
_symmetry.space_group_name_H-M   'P 1'
#
loop_
_entity.id
_entity.type
_entity.pdbx_description
1 polymer ?
#
loop_
_entity_poly.entity_id
_entity_poly.type
_entity_poly.pdbx_seq_one_letter_code
_entity_poly.pdbx_strand_id
1 'polypeptide(L)'
;MKRESPAERKARARKIVRLLERAYPDAKIALNFTTPLELLVATILSAQCTDERVNQVTPALFRRYPTAEAMVRARPAVLEAMIRPTGFFRAKTKSILGCARALVAEHGGDVPRSMEAMVKLPGVGRKTSSVVLGHAYGLAEGIAVDTHVLRVSNRLGIARGGDPTDVERQLMALIPRERWIK
;
A
#
# COMPACT_ATOMS: atom_id res chain seq x y z
N MET A 1 -10.37 -33.35 14.05
CA MET A 1 -11.14 -32.49 13.11
C MET A 1 -10.88 -32.95 11.68
N LYS A 2 -11.94 -33.13 10.88
CA LYS A 2 -11.82 -33.49 9.46
C LYS A 2 -11.12 -32.33 8.71
N ARG A 3 -10.12 -32.61 7.87
CA ARG A 3 -9.47 -31.59 7.04
C ARG A 3 -10.47 -31.09 6.00
N GLU A 4 -10.68 -29.77 5.93
CA GLU A 4 -11.48 -29.15 4.87
C GLU A 4 -10.88 -29.43 3.49
N SER A 5 -11.73 -29.74 2.51
CA SER A 5 -11.38 -29.79 1.10
C SER A 5 -11.04 -28.38 0.56
N PRO A 6 -10.33 -28.28 -0.59
CA PRO A 6 -10.06 -26.99 -1.22
C PRO A 6 -11.33 -26.17 -1.53
N ALA A 7 -12.43 -26.84 -1.91
CA ALA A 7 -13.71 -26.18 -2.19
C ALA A 7 -14.36 -25.62 -0.92
N GLU A 8 -14.36 -26.38 0.17
CA GLU A 8 -14.87 -25.92 1.47
C GLU A 8 -14.06 -24.74 2.01
N ARG A 9 -12.72 -24.75 1.85
CA ARG A 9 -11.86 -23.63 2.21
C ARG A 9 -12.21 -22.35 1.44
N LYS A 10 -12.40 -22.45 0.12
CA LYS A 10 -12.84 -21.32 -0.73
C LYS A 10 -14.22 -20.81 -0.32
N ALA A 11 -15.17 -21.70 -0.07
CA ALA A 11 -16.51 -21.34 0.37
C ALA A 11 -16.49 -20.61 1.73
N ARG A 12 -15.70 -21.11 2.68
CA ARG A 12 -15.51 -20.48 3.99
C ARG A 12 -14.84 -19.12 3.88
N ALA A 13 -13.77 -18.98 3.09
CA ALA A 13 -13.10 -17.70 2.85
C ALA A 13 -14.08 -16.67 2.27
N ARG A 14 -14.86 -17.03 1.24
CA ARG A 14 -15.91 -16.16 0.67
C ARG A 14 -16.99 -15.79 1.66
N LYS A 15 -17.41 -16.71 2.55
CA LYS A 15 -18.36 -16.41 3.62
C LYS A 15 -17.78 -15.38 4.58
N ILE A 16 -16.52 -15.54 4.99
CA ILE A 16 -15.85 -14.60 5.90
C ILE A 16 -15.71 -13.21 5.27
N VAL A 17 -15.22 -13.13 4.03
CA VAL A 17 -15.11 -11.84 3.32
C VAL A 17 -16.46 -11.12 3.26
N ARG A 18 -17.55 -11.84 2.92
CA ARG A 18 -18.90 -11.25 2.93
C ARG A 18 -19.35 -10.77 4.31
N LEU A 19 -18.97 -11.45 5.39
CA LEU A 19 -19.28 -11.01 6.75
C LEU A 19 -18.48 -9.78 7.14
N LEU A 20 -17.21 -9.71 6.76
CA LEU A 20 -16.35 -8.54 6.98
C LEU A 20 -16.89 -7.32 6.22
N GLU A 21 -17.26 -7.47 4.95
CA GLU A 21 -17.87 -6.40 4.16
C GLU A 21 -19.18 -5.88 4.76
N ARG A 22 -19.97 -6.76 5.39
CA ARG A 22 -21.21 -6.35 6.09
C ARG A 22 -20.93 -5.64 7.42
N ALA A 23 -19.91 -6.08 8.14
CA ALA A 23 -19.51 -5.49 9.42
C ALA A 23 -18.80 -4.13 9.23
N TYR A 24 -18.09 -3.96 8.12
CA TYR A 24 -17.31 -2.78 7.79
C TYR A 24 -17.65 -2.28 6.37
N PRO A 25 -18.89 -1.81 6.13
CA PRO A 25 -19.35 -1.42 4.78
C PRO A 25 -18.57 -0.24 4.20
N ASP A 26 -18.04 0.63 5.06
CA ASP A 26 -17.29 1.84 4.70
C ASP A 26 -15.77 1.64 4.74
N ALA A 27 -15.29 0.39 4.81
CA ALA A 27 -13.87 0.09 4.77
C ALA A 27 -13.26 0.63 3.48
N LYS A 28 -12.28 1.51 3.64
CA LYS A 28 -11.51 2.14 2.57
C LYS A 28 -10.09 2.39 3.04
N ILE A 29 -9.19 2.67 2.11
CA ILE A 29 -7.85 3.13 2.45
C ILE A 29 -7.93 4.39 3.32
N ALA A 30 -7.19 4.40 4.43
CA ALA A 30 -7.24 5.47 5.41
C ALA A 30 -6.34 6.67 5.05
N LEU A 31 -5.40 6.50 4.11
CA LEU A 31 -4.55 7.56 3.62
C LEU A 31 -5.35 8.52 2.71
N ASN A 32 -5.23 9.81 2.97
CA ASN A 32 -5.85 10.86 2.16
C ASN A 32 -4.97 11.17 0.94
N PHE A 33 -5.55 11.09 -0.26
CA PHE A 33 -4.90 11.41 -1.52
C PHE A 33 -5.92 11.81 -2.58
N THR A 34 -5.45 12.53 -3.59
CA THR A 34 -6.20 12.96 -4.79
C THR A 34 -5.54 12.48 -6.08
N THR A 35 -4.26 12.09 -6.02
CA THR A 35 -3.50 11.59 -7.17
C THR A 35 -2.72 10.31 -6.82
N PRO A 36 -2.32 9.50 -7.83
CA PRO A 36 -1.46 8.34 -7.62
C PRO A 36 -0.10 8.70 -6.98
N LEU A 37 0.46 9.86 -7.31
CA LEU A 37 1.71 10.35 -6.72
C LEU A 37 1.54 10.61 -5.22
N GLU A 38 0.45 11.28 -4.84
CA GLU A 38 0.12 11.53 -3.43
C GLU A 38 -0.03 10.22 -2.66
N LEU A 39 -0.76 9.24 -3.21
CA LEU A 39 -0.91 7.93 -2.57
C LEU A 39 0.44 7.21 -2.41
N LEU A 40 1.29 7.24 -3.45
CA LEU A 40 2.61 6.63 -3.42
C LEU A 40 3.46 7.22 -2.29
N VAL A 41 3.54 8.54 -2.20
CA VAL A 41 4.31 9.23 -1.15
C VAL A 41 3.69 8.98 0.22
N ALA A 42 2.38 9.05 0.37
CA ALA A 42 1.69 8.74 1.62
C ALA A 42 1.97 7.30 2.09
N THR A 43 2.03 6.34 1.17
CA THR A 43 2.33 4.93 1.48
C THR A 43 3.79 4.73 1.89
N ILE A 44 4.74 5.47 1.32
CA ILE A 44 6.13 5.49 1.81
C ILE A 44 6.18 6.06 3.23
N LEU A 45 5.41 7.11 3.50
CA LEU A 45 5.36 7.76 4.81
C LEU A 45 4.67 6.89 5.88
N SER A 46 3.70 6.04 5.51
CA SER A 46 2.97 5.16 6.45
C SER A 46 3.80 3.99 6.94
N ALA A 47 4.96 3.71 6.34
CA ALA A 47 5.88 2.71 6.85
C ALA A 47 6.26 3.02 8.32
N GLN A 48 5.80 2.16 9.24
CA GLN A 48 5.97 2.32 10.70
C GLN A 48 5.45 3.67 11.23
N CYS A 49 4.36 4.18 10.65
CA CYS A 49 3.69 5.40 11.07
C CYS A 49 2.17 5.18 11.00
N THR A 50 1.39 5.88 11.83
CA THR A 50 -0.07 5.80 11.75
C THR A 50 -0.59 6.61 10.57
N ASP A 51 -1.64 6.13 9.91
CA ASP A 51 -2.25 6.85 8.78
C ASP A 51 -2.75 8.24 9.21
N GLU A 52 -3.25 8.39 10.44
CA GLU A 52 -3.62 9.68 11.02
C GLU A 52 -2.45 10.68 11.01
N ARG A 53 -1.27 10.25 11.46
CA ARG A 53 -0.07 11.10 11.48
C ARG A 53 0.38 11.45 10.06
N VAL A 54 0.30 10.51 9.13
CA VAL A 54 0.61 10.76 7.71
C VAL A 54 -0.35 11.81 7.15
N ASN A 55 -1.65 11.67 7.40
CA ASN A 55 -2.70 12.58 6.94
C ASN A 55 -2.60 14.00 7.52
N GLN A 56 -1.97 14.17 8.69
CA GLN A 56 -1.66 15.49 9.24
C GLN A 56 -0.49 16.17 8.50
N VAL A 57 0.48 15.38 7.99
CA VAL A 57 1.71 15.88 7.35
C VAL A 57 1.52 16.12 5.86
N THR A 58 0.83 15.23 5.17
CA THR A 58 0.73 15.24 3.71
C THR A 58 0.08 16.47 3.08
N PRO A 59 -0.91 17.17 3.67
CA PRO A 59 -1.53 18.33 3.01
C PRO A 59 -0.55 19.48 2.75
N ALA A 60 0.36 19.75 3.70
CA ALA A 60 1.39 20.78 3.52
C ALA A 60 2.48 20.30 2.54
N LEU A 61 2.82 19.02 2.57
CA LEU A 61 3.78 18.41 1.67
C LEU A 61 3.31 18.49 0.21
N PHE A 62 2.08 18.08 -0.07
CA PHE A 62 1.52 18.02 -1.42
C PHE A 62 1.23 19.40 -2.00
N ARG A 63 0.82 20.37 -1.18
CA ARG A 63 0.76 21.78 -1.63
C ARG A 63 2.12 22.31 -2.07
N ARG A 64 3.18 21.95 -1.34
CA ARG A 64 4.54 22.44 -1.63
C ARG A 64 5.17 21.71 -2.82
N TYR A 65 4.88 20.43 -2.97
CA TYR A 65 5.43 19.58 -4.03
C TYR A 65 4.31 18.79 -4.72
N PRO A 66 3.51 19.44 -5.58
CA PRO A 66 2.34 18.82 -6.20
C PRO A 66 2.67 17.81 -7.30
N THR A 67 3.89 17.84 -7.85
CA THR A 67 4.34 16.95 -8.95
C THR A 67 5.67 16.29 -8.62
N ALA A 68 6.02 15.23 -9.36
CA ALA A 68 7.30 14.55 -9.21
C ALA A 68 8.47 15.50 -9.49
N GLU A 69 8.37 16.39 -10.49
CA GLU A 69 9.37 17.41 -10.81
C GLU A 69 9.53 18.42 -9.66
N ALA A 70 8.42 18.81 -9.02
CA ALA A 70 8.48 19.65 -7.83
C ALA A 70 9.20 18.93 -6.68
N MET A 71 8.93 17.64 -6.46
CA MET A 71 9.59 16.84 -5.44
C MET A 71 11.09 16.64 -5.71
N VAL A 72 11.50 16.43 -6.96
CA VAL A 72 12.92 16.31 -7.33
C VAL A 72 13.72 17.54 -6.94
N ARG A 73 13.11 18.73 -7.02
CA ARG A 73 13.74 20.02 -6.66
C ARG A 73 13.71 20.31 -5.15
N ALA A 74 13.09 19.44 -4.34
CA ALA A 74 13.04 19.64 -2.90
C ALA A 74 14.42 19.54 -2.27
N ARG A 75 14.77 20.51 -1.42
CA ARG A 75 16.00 20.43 -0.60
C ARG A 75 15.80 19.34 0.46
N PRO A 76 16.71 18.35 0.60
CA PRO A 76 16.56 17.26 1.54
C PRO A 76 16.26 17.73 2.97
N ALA A 77 17.00 18.72 3.49
CA ALA A 77 16.79 19.25 4.84
C ALA A 77 15.38 19.85 5.05
N VAL A 78 14.80 20.47 4.02
CA VAL A 78 13.43 21.01 4.08
C VAL A 78 12.41 19.88 4.09
N LEU A 79 12.58 18.89 3.21
CA LEU A 79 11.69 17.72 3.16
C LEU A 79 11.75 16.92 4.47
N GLU A 80 12.95 16.68 4.99
CA GLU A 80 13.18 16.03 6.28
C GLU A 80 12.45 16.74 7.42
N ALA A 81 12.53 18.07 7.49
CA ALA A 81 11.84 18.85 8.50
C ALA A 81 10.30 18.68 8.41
N MET A 82 9.74 18.68 7.20
CA MET A 82 8.30 18.50 6.98
C MET A 82 7.82 17.10 7.40
N ILE A 83 8.59 16.06 7.09
CA ILE A 83 8.18 14.66 7.34
C ILE A 83 8.75 14.07 8.63
N ARG A 84 9.52 14.83 9.40
CA ARG A 84 10.08 14.42 10.71
C ARG A 84 9.06 13.75 11.65
N PRO A 85 7.80 14.21 11.75
CA PRO A 85 6.79 13.57 12.60
C PRO A 85 6.43 12.14 12.20
N THR A 86 6.78 11.69 10.99
CA THR A 86 6.46 10.34 10.50
C THR A 86 7.48 9.27 10.93
N GLY A 87 8.56 9.64 11.63
CA GLY A 87 9.64 8.72 12.00
C GLY A 87 10.46 8.23 10.81
N PHE A 88 11.68 7.73 11.04
CA PHE A 88 12.61 7.28 9.98
C PHE A 88 12.78 8.27 8.80
N PHE A 89 12.62 9.57 9.09
CA PHE A 89 12.42 10.61 8.08
C PHE A 89 13.59 10.75 7.10
N ARG A 90 14.82 10.43 7.51
CA ARG A 90 15.99 10.43 6.61
C ARG A 90 15.91 9.35 5.54
N ALA A 91 15.56 8.13 5.95
CA ALA A 91 15.35 7.02 5.02
C ALA A 91 14.16 7.31 4.09
N LYS A 92 13.05 7.80 4.65
CA LYS A 92 11.86 8.20 3.87
C LYS A 92 12.15 9.32 2.88
N THR A 93 12.94 10.33 3.28
CA THR A 93 13.40 11.41 2.39
C THR A 93 14.20 10.83 1.21
N LYS A 94 15.16 9.93 1.48
CA LYS A 94 15.92 9.26 0.44
C LYS A 94 15.01 8.50 -0.53
N SER A 95 14.03 7.76 -0.01
CA SER A 95 13.04 7.03 -0.81
C SER A 95 12.17 7.95 -1.66
N ILE A 96 11.57 9.00 -1.08
CA ILE A 96 10.70 9.95 -1.79
C ILE A 96 11.47 10.64 -2.92
N LEU A 97 12.66 11.18 -2.63
CA LEU A 97 13.45 11.87 -3.64
C LEU A 97 14.00 10.91 -4.70
N GLY A 98 14.37 9.68 -4.31
CA GLY A 98 14.79 8.64 -5.24
C GLY A 98 13.68 8.21 -6.18
N CYS A 99 12.49 7.98 -5.62
CA CYS A 99 11.28 7.67 -6.37
C CYS A 99 10.91 8.81 -7.32
N ALA A 100 10.83 10.05 -6.85
CA ALA A 100 10.53 11.20 -7.69
C ALA A 100 11.51 11.35 -8.88
N ARG A 101 12.82 11.12 -8.65
CA ARG A 101 13.83 11.14 -9.73
C ARG A 101 13.59 10.04 -10.75
N ALA A 102 13.31 8.81 -10.31
CA ALA A 102 13.02 7.69 -11.20
C ALA A 102 11.74 7.93 -12.01
N LEU A 103 10.69 8.48 -11.38
CA LEU A 103 9.44 8.84 -12.07
C LEU A 103 9.70 9.87 -13.18
N VAL A 104 10.44 10.93 -12.90
CA VAL A 104 10.77 11.95 -13.92
C VAL A 104 11.64 11.37 -15.04
N ALA A 105 12.67 10.59 -14.70
CA ALA A 105 13.64 10.08 -15.66
C ALA A 105 13.08 8.96 -16.56
N GLU A 106 12.29 8.04 -16.00
CA GLU A 106 11.89 6.79 -16.66
C GLU A 106 10.40 6.75 -17.02
N HIS A 107 9.58 7.61 -16.41
CA HIS A 107 8.12 7.58 -16.53
C HIS A 107 7.49 8.96 -16.82
N GLY A 108 8.29 9.97 -17.17
CA GLY A 108 7.79 11.30 -17.52
C GLY A 108 7.06 12.03 -16.38
N GLY A 109 7.34 11.67 -15.14
CA GLY A 109 6.72 12.24 -13.93
C GLY A 109 5.50 11.48 -13.41
N ASP A 110 4.97 10.52 -14.19
CA ASP A 110 3.79 9.75 -13.84
C ASP A 110 4.12 8.46 -13.06
N VAL A 111 3.24 8.10 -12.13
CA VAL A 111 3.32 6.81 -11.42
C VAL A 111 2.96 5.67 -12.39
N PRO A 112 3.83 4.66 -12.56
CA PRO A 112 3.58 3.59 -13.52
C PRO A 112 2.45 2.67 -13.07
N ARG A 113 1.74 2.10 -14.05
CA ARG A 113 0.56 1.25 -13.84
C ARG A 113 0.86 -0.26 -13.88
N SER A 114 2.12 -0.66 -13.69
CA SER A 114 2.52 -2.07 -13.68
C SER A 114 3.33 -2.42 -12.44
N MET A 115 3.13 -3.63 -11.93
CA MET A 115 3.90 -4.14 -10.80
C MET A 115 5.41 -4.15 -11.09
N GLU A 116 5.79 -4.54 -12.31
CA GLU A 116 7.19 -4.62 -12.73
C GLU A 116 7.92 -3.27 -12.67
N ALA A 117 7.27 -2.19 -13.14
CA ALA A 117 7.85 -0.86 -13.07
C ALA A 117 7.82 -0.30 -11.63
N MET A 118 6.71 -0.51 -10.91
CA MET A 118 6.55 -0.01 -9.55
C MET A 118 7.63 -0.52 -8.58
N VAL A 119 7.99 -1.81 -8.64
CA VAL A 119 9.02 -2.38 -7.74
C VAL A 119 10.45 -1.96 -8.07
N LYS A 120 10.68 -1.35 -9.24
CA LYS A 120 11.98 -0.76 -9.60
C LYS A 120 12.17 0.62 -8.98
N LEU A 121 11.09 1.28 -8.53
CA LEU A 121 11.17 2.60 -7.91
C LEU A 121 11.88 2.53 -6.54
N PRO A 122 12.86 3.41 -6.26
CA PRO A 122 13.57 3.40 -4.99
C PRO A 122 12.65 3.52 -3.76
N GLY A 123 12.75 2.56 -2.84
CA GLY A 123 11.95 2.53 -1.62
C GLY A 123 10.51 2.03 -1.79
N VAL A 124 10.17 1.50 -2.97
CA VAL A 124 8.86 0.94 -3.29
C VAL A 124 8.98 -0.57 -3.43
N GLY A 125 8.43 -1.31 -2.47
CA GLY A 125 8.36 -2.77 -2.52
C GLY A 125 7.00 -3.26 -3.05
N ARG A 126 6.88 -4.57 -3.27
CA ARG A 126 5.65 -5.22 -3.78
C ARG A 126 4.40 -4.82 -3.02
N LYS A 127 4.45 -4.73 -1.69
CA LYS A 127 3.32 -4.29 -0.85
C LYS A 127 2.87 -2.86 -1.20
N THR A 128 3.82 -1.93 -1.26
CA THR A 128 3.55 -0.53 -1.65
C THR A 128 2.95 -0.47 -3.04
N SER A 129 3.51 -1.24 -3.98
CA SER A 129 2.99 -1.35 -5.34
C SER A 129 1.55 -1.85 -5.37
N SER A 130 1.21 -2.92 -4.63
CA SER A 130 -0.16 -3.45 -4.58
C SER A 130 -1.16 -2.43 -4.02
N VAL A 131 -0.76 -1.66 -2.99
CA VAL A 131 -1.61 -0.58 -2.44
C VAL A 131 -1.88 0.50 -3.49
N VAL A 132 -0.85 1.01 -4.16
CA VAL A 132 -1.00 2.09 -5.14
C VAL A 132 -1.76 1.61 -6.37
N LEU A 133 -1.37 0.47 -6.95
CA LEU A 133 -2.03 -0.09 -8.13
C LEU A 133 -3.51 -0.39 -7.85
N GLY A 134 -3.81 -0.96 -6.68
CA GLY A 134 -5.17 -1.24 -6.26
C GLY A 134 -6.00 0.03 -6.04
N HIS A 135 -5.56 0.93 -5.15
CA HIS A 135 -6.40 2.04 -4.72
C HIS A 135 -6.37 3.28 -5.62
N ALA A 136 -5.27 3.53 -6.35
CA ALA A 136 -5.20 4.66 -7.29
C ALA A 136 -5.61 4.30 -8.72
N TYR A 137 -5.46 3.03 -9.14
CA TYR A 137 -5.77 2.61 -10.52
C TYR A 137 -6.82 1.51 -10.65
N GLY A 138 -7.30 0.92 -9.54
CA GLY A 138 -8.25 -0.20 -9.59
C GLY A 138 -7.63 -1.51 -10.09
N LEU A 139 -6.31 -1.63 -10.08
CA LEU A 139 -5.58 -2.77 -10.62
C LEU A 139 -5.22 -3.75 -9.49
N ALA A 140 -5.95 -4.87 -9.45
CA ALA A 140 -5.78 -5.91 -8.44
C ALA A 140 -4.55 -6.79 -8.76
N GLU A 141 -3.37 -6.34 -8.35
CA GLU A 141 -2.09 -7.05 -8.54
C GLU A 141 -1.68 -7.93 -7.34
N GLY A 142 -2.28 -7.70 -6.18
CA GLY A 142 -2.02 -8.45 -4.96
C GLY A 142 -2.83 -7.95 -3.78
N ILE A 143 -2.86 -8.74 -2.70
CA ILE A 143 -3.49 -8.36 -1.43
C ILE A 143 -2.38 -7.82 -0.53
N ALA A 144 -2.46 -6.54 -0.14
CA ALA A 144 -1.46 -5.93 0.71
C ALA A 144 -1.51 -6.51 2.14
N VAL A 145 -0.65 -7.49 2.42
CA VAL A 145 -0.56 -8.11 3.75
C VAL A 145 0.28 -7.25 4.68
N ASP A 146 -0.39 -6.57 5.61
CA ASP A 146 0.23 -5.88 6.73
C ASP A 146 0.10 -6.70 8.03
N THR A 147 0.44 -6.10 9.17
CA THR A 147 0.35 -6.78 10.47
C THR A 147 -1.09 -7.13 10.86
N HIS A 148 -2.08 -6.35 10.41
CA HIS A 148 -3.50 -6.59 10.67
C HIS A 148 -4.02 -7.73 9.81
N VAL A 149 -3.81 -7.70 8.49
CA VAL A 149 -4.18 -8.76 7.56
C VAL A 149 -3.50 -10.07 7.94
N LEU A 150 -2.20 -10.04 8.27
CA LEU A 150 -1.45 -11.21 8.73
C LEU A 150 -2.10 -11.82 9.98
N ARG A 151 -2.34 -10.99 11.01
CA ARG A 151 -2.90 -11.43 12.29
C ARG A 151 -4.33 -11.95 12.15
N VAL A 152 -5.19 -11.24 11.44
CA VAL A 152 -6.60 -11.59 11.26
C VAL A 152 -6.75 -12.84 10.40
N SER A 153 -5.99 -12.95 9.30
CA SER A 153 -6.03 -14.13 8.42
C SER A 153 -5.62 -15.40 9.15
N ASN A 154 -4.57 -15.32 9.99
CA ASN A 154 -4.14 -16.41 10.85
C ASN A 154 -5.21 -16.78 11.90
N ARG A 155 -5.77 -15.80 12.61
CA ARG A 155 -6.80 -16.02 13.65
C ARG A 155 -8.09 -16.62 13.09
N LEU A 156 -8.53 -16.17 11.91
CA LEU A 156 -9.72 -16.70 11.22
C LEU A 156 -9.43 -18.00 10.47
N GLY A 157 -8.18 -18.46 10.44
CA GLY A 157 -7.76 -19.68 9.76
C GLY A 157 -8.01 -19.66 8.26
N ILE A 158 -7.99 -18.49 7.62
CA ILE A 158 -8.14 -18.33 6.16
C ILE A 158 -6.79 -18.59 5.49
N ALA A 159 -5.72 -18.05 6.07
CA ALA A 159 -4.33 -18.30 5.71
C ALA A 159 -3.52 -18.62 6.98
N ARG A 160 -2.36 -19.25 6.82
CA ARG A 160 -1.45 -19.56 7.94
C ARG A 160 -0.01 -19.23 7.58
N GLY A 161 0.73 -18.64 8.50
CA GLY A 161 2.15 -18.36 8.33
C GLY A 161 2.58 -17.05 8.98
N GLY A 162 3.90 -16.90 9.16
CA GLY A 162 4.52 -15.66 9.62
C GLY A 162 5.02 -14.76 8.49
N ASP A 163 5.21 -15.31 7.28
CA ASP A 163 5.67 -14.55 6.12
C ASP A 163 4.49 -13.88 5.39
N PRO A 164 4.51 -12.55 5.19
CA PRO A 164 3.46 -11.82 4.48
C PRO A 164 3.27 -12.27 3.03
N THR A 165 4.34 -12.65 2.32
CA THR A 165 4.29 -13.07 0.92
C THR A 165 3.57 -14.42 0.79
N ASP A 166 3.87 -15.36 1.69
CA ASP A 166 3.20 -16.65 1.75
C ASP A 166 1.71 -16.51 2.08
N VAL A 167 1.37 -15.58 2.98
CA VAL A 167 -0.03 -15.28 3.32
C VAL A 167 -0.75 -14.59 2.16
N GLU A 168 -0.11 -13.65 1.46
CA GLU A 168 -0.65 -13.02 0.26
C GLU A 168 -1.04 -14.08 -0.78
N ARG A 169 -0.12 -15.01 -1.12
CA ARG A 169 -0.39 -16.09 -2.08
C ARG A 169 -1.56 -16.98 -1.65
N GLN A 170 -1.65 -17.31 -0.36
CA GLN A 170 -2.76 -18.12 0.17
C GLN A 170 -4.11 -17.40 0.06
N LEU A 171 -4.14 -16.10 0.40
CA LEU A 171 -5.35 -15.30 0.29
C LEU A 171 -5.79 -15.17 -1.17
N MET A 172 -4.87 -14.88 -2.09
CA MET A 172 -5.13 -14.80 -3.53
C MET A 172 -5.68 -16.11 -4.11
N ALA A 173 -5.26 -17.27 -3.59
CA ALA A 173 -5.77 -18.57 -4.02
C ALA A 173 -7.21 -18.85 -3.55
N LEU A 174 -7.68 -18.14 -2.51
CA LEU A 174 -8.98 -18.39 -1.86
C LEU A 174 -10.02 -17.31 -2.17
N ILE A 175 -9.58 -16.05 -2.30
CA ILE A 175 -10.43 -14.87 -2.48
C ILE A 175 -10.49 -14.51 -3.97
N PRO A 176 -11.68 -14.27 -4.55
CA PRO A 176 -11.80 -13.81 -5.93
C PRO A 176 -11.04 -12.51 -6.20
N ARG A 177 -10.43 -12.37 -7.39
CA ARG A 177 -9.53 -11.26 -7.72
C ARG A 177 -10.19 -9.89 -7.61
N GLU A 178 -11.49 -9.84 -7.90
CA GLU A 178 -12.33 -8.62 -7.83
C GLU A 178 -12.47 -8.09 -6.40
N ARG A 179 -12.09 -8.87 -5.39
CA ARG A 179 -12.19 -8.54 -3.96
C ARG A 179 -10.82 -8.34 -3.30
N TRP A 180 -9.74 -8.20 -4.06
CA TRP A 180 -8.39 -8.04 -3.49
C TRP A 180 -8.08 -6.60 -3.03
N ILE A 181 -8.81 -5.61 -3.52
CA ILE A 181 -8.58 -4.18 -3.24
C ILE A 181 -9.52 -3.66 -2.14
N LYS A 182 -10.63 -4.35 -1.90
CA LYS A 182 -11.76 -3.86 -1.09
C LYS A 182 -11.74 -4.40 0.33
#